data_AF-A0A2M8DT89-F1
#
_entry.id   AF-A0A2M8DT89-F1
#
_cell.length_a   1.000
_cell.length_b   1.000
_cell.length_c   1.000
_cell.angle_alpha   90.00
_cell.angle_beta   90.00
_cell.angle_gamma   90.00
#
_symmetry.space_group_name_H-M   'P 1'
#
loop_
_entity.id
_entity.type
_entity.pdbx_description
1 polymer ?
#
loop_
_entity_poly.entity_id
_entity_poly.type
_entity_poly.pdbx_seq_one_letter_code
_entity_poly.pdbx_strand_id
1 'polypeptide(L)'
;KPTKALEGFMRSANVTLAQLQRSGAGKAECFVARVEQKGKSLDEYLSAIIAQALKKLPVPKLMRWGDSDVQFVRPVHGLTVLHGSRVVPAEVLGLSSGNVTSGHRFLCAEPVTIAQADDYEATLARDGRVVASFANRRDSIAARLDQLAEQNRAIWIGHANFDLAKLLAMSNEERSVLSGLLDEVTGLVEWPEVYVGEFEPEFLEVPPECLILTMQQNQKYFPLLDAHSGKLLNKFLIVSNMQISDPHHIIEGNQRVVRPRLADARFFFNQDRKQKLEARVEKLGDVVYHNKLGSQLQRVERITSLAGTIARLLGADKADAELAARLSKADLLTDMVGEFPELQGIIGHYYALHDGEKPEVASAIEAHYHPRFAGDTLPQGGLACAVALADKLETLLGIYGIGQVPTGDKDPFGLRRQALGILRILIETPLDLSLPALLKAAA
;
A
#
# COMPACT_ATOMS: atom_id res chain seq x y z
N LYS A 1 -33.97 -44.93 31.40
CA LYS A 1 -34.00 -43.53 31.87
C LYS A 1 -32.78 -42.81 31.31
N PRO A 2 -32.92 -41.60 30.73
CA PRO A 2 -31.79 -40.82 30.24
C PRO A 2 -30.77 -40.53 31.36
N THR A 3 -29.49 -40.44 31.00
CA THR A 3 -28.47 -39.92 31.93
C THR A 3 -28.49 -38.39 31.93
N LYS A 4 -27.93 -37.74 32.95
CA LYS A 4 -27.83 -36.26 33.00
C LYS A 4 -27.14 -35.67 31.76
N ALA A 5 -26.13 -36.37 31.21
CA ALA A 5 -25.44 -35.97 30.00
C ALA A 5 -26.36 -36.03 28.76
N LEU A 6 -27.16 -37.09 28.64
CA LEU A 6 -28.14 -37.24 27.55
C LEU A 6 -29.26 -36.20 27.66
N GLU A 7 -29.72 -35.88 28.88
CA GLU A 7 -30.69 -34.80 29.13
C GLU A 7 -30.14 -33.41 28.79
N GLY A 8 -28.84 -33.18 28.99
CA GLY A 8 -28.15 -31.97 28.57
C GLY A 8 -28.11 -31.83 27.06
N PHE A 9 -27.74 -32.90 26.35
CA PHE A 9 -27.73 -32.96 24.89
C PHE A 9 -29.13 -32.75 24.29
N MET A 10 -30.14 -33.41 24.85
CA MET A 10 -31.55 -33.25 24.45
C MET A 10 -32.03 -31.80 24.58
N ARG A 11 -31.62 -31.11 25.66
CA ARG A 11 -31.93 -29.68 25.85
C ARG A 11 -31.21 -28.77 24.85
N SER A 12 -29.91 -28.97 24.62
CA SER A 12 -29.15 -28.14 23.68
C SER A 12 -29.61 -28.30 22.23
N ALA A 13 -30.01 -29.52 21.84
CA ALA A 13 -30.50 -29.82 20.51
C ALA A 13 -32.02 -29.62 20.34
N ASN A 14 -32.73 -29.24 21.41
CA ASN A 14 -34.19 -29.09 21.45
C ASN A 14 -34.95 -30.33 20.92
N VAL A 15 -34.52 -31.52 21.32
CA VAL A 15 -35.09 -32.81 20.90
C VAL A 15 -35.50 -33.68 22.09
N THR A 16 -36.49 -34.53 21.86
CA THR A 16 -36.96 -35.53 22.82
C THR A 16 -36.20 -36.85 22.66
N LEU A 17 -36.25 -37.74 23.67
CA LEU A 17 -35.60 -39.05 23.62
C LEU A 17 -36.08 -39.90 22.43
N ALA A 18 -37.34 -39.74 22.03
CA ALA A 18 -37.95 -40.44 20.90
C ALA A 18 -37.40 -39.99 19.53
N GLN A 19 -36.77 -38.81 19.46
CA GLN A 19 -36.18 -38.26 18.24
C GLN A 19 -34.68 -38.58 18.13
N LEU A 20 -34.12 -39.32 19.10
CA LEU A 20 -32.73 -39.77 19.07
C LEU A 20 -32.62 -41.13 18.40
N GLN A 21 -31.64 -41.25 17.51
CA GLN A 21 -31.26 -42.50 16.87
C GLN A 21 -29.94 -42.98 17.47
N ARG A 22 -29.77 -44.29 17.59
CA ARG A 22 -28.47 -44.87 17.95
C ARG A 22 -27.66 -45.08 16.69
N SER A 23 -26.39 -44.68 16.71
CA SER A 23 -25.47 -44.83 15.60
C SER A 23 -24.15 -45.42 16.09
N GLY A 24 -23.53 -46.30 15.31
CA GLY A 24 -22.32 -47.04 15.66
C GLY A 24 -22.57 -48.48 16.12
N ALA A 25 -21.50 -49.19 16.52
CA ALA A 25 -21.56 -50.56 17.01
C ALA A 25 -20.62 -50.77 18.22
N GLY A 26 -21.03 -51.63 19.16
CA GLY A 26 -20.22 -51.98 20.34
C GLY A 26 -19.99 -50.80 21.28
N LYS A 27 -18.74 -50.61 21.74
CA LYS A 27 -18.38 -49.52 22.69
C LYS A 27 -18.43 -48.11 22.09
N ALA A 28 -18.69 -47.97 20.78
CA ALA A 28 -18.79 -46.70 20.07
C ALA A 28 -20.25 -46.29 19.76
N GLU A 29 -21.24 -46.94 20.37
CA GLU A 29 -22.65 -46.58 20.19
C GLU A 29 -22.94 -45.18 20.81
N CYS A 30 -23.42 -44.25 19.99
CA CYS A 30 -23.78 -42.90 20.41
C CYS A 30 -25.23 -42.55 20.03
N PHE A 31 -25.81 -41.61 20.76
CA PHE A 31 -27.11 -41.02 20.39
C PHE A 31 -26.88 -39.85 19.43
N VAL A 32 -27.60 -39.86 18.31
CA VAL A 32 -27.58 -38.82 17.28
C VAL A 32 -28.98 -38.26 17.14
N ALA A 33 -29.09 -36.93 17.15
CA ALA A 33 -30.29 -36.21 16.76
C ALA A 33 -30.15 -35.78 15.30
N ARG A 34 -31.10 -36.17 14.45
CA ARG A 34 -31.22 -35.62 13.09
C ARG A 34 -32.38 -34.65 13.09
N VAL A 35 -32.06 -33.37 13.07
CA VAL A 35 -33.06 -32.29 13.03
C VAL A 35 -33.09 -31.75 11.61
N GLU A 36 -34.25 -31.84 10.97
CA GLU A 36 -34.50 -31.16 9.70
C GLU A 36 -34.98 -29.74 10.01
N GLN A 37 -34.14 -28.76 9.71
CA GLN A 37 -34.51 -27.36 9.81
C GLN A 37 -35.04 -26.90 8.45
N LYS A 38 -36.35 -26.62 8.36
CA LYS A 38 -36.94 -26.04 7.15
C LYS A 38 -36.26 -24.71 6.82
N GLY A 39 -35.92 -24.53 5.54
CA GLY A 39 -35.46 -23.25 5.03
C GLY A 39 -36.49 -22.15 5.32
N LYS A 40 -36.00 -20.96 5.66
CA LYS A 40 -36.83 -19.77 5.89
C LYS A 40 -37.01 -19.02 4.57
N SER A 41 -38.09 -18.24 4.46
CA SER A 41 -38.33 -17.42 3.27
C SER A 41 -37.28 -16.32 3.13
N LEU A 42 -36.88 -16.00 1.90
CA LEU A 42 -35.99 -14.87 1.62
C LEU A 42 -36.58 -13.55 2.14
N ASP A 43 -37.90 -13.38 1.98
CA ASP A 43 -38.65 -12.20 2.39
C ASP A 43 -38.48 -11.87 3.89
N GLU A 44 -38.30 -12.90 4.72
CA GLU A 44 -38.20 -12.75 6.17
C GLU A 44 -36.80 -12.36 6.66
N TYR A 45 -35.75 -12.76 5.94
CA TYR A 45 -34.37 -12.68 6.44
C TYR A 45 -33.43 -11.81 5.61
N LEU A 46 -33.72 -11.59 4.33
CA LEU A 46 -32.76 -10.98 3.42
C LEU A 46 -32.40 -9.54 3.82
N SER A 47 -33.39 -8.74 4.25
CA SER A 47 -33.15 -7.38 4.78
C SER A 47 -32.17 -7.41 5.96
N ALA A 48 -32.36 -8.30 6.94
CA ALA A 48 -31.50 -8.40 8.12
C ALA A 48 -30.07 -8.86 7.77
N ILE A 49 -29.94 -9.80 6.82
CA ILE A 49 -28.65 -10.29 6.33
C ILE A 49 -27.86 -9.15 5.66
N ILE A 50 -28.50 -8.40 4.76
CA ILE A 50 -27.87 -7.27 4.07
C ILE A 50 -27.46 -6.20 5.11
N ALA A 51 -28.35 -5.85 6.05
CA ALA A 51 -28.03 -4.89 7.11
C ALA A 51 -26.85 -5.34 7.98
N GLN A 52 -26.75 -6.64 8.30
CA GLN A 52 -25.61 -7.18 9.04
C GLN A 52 -24.32 -7.16 8.23
N ALA A 53 -24.37 -7.45 6.92
CA ALA A 53 -23.22 -7.39 6.03
C ALA A 53 -22.67 -5.95 5.95
N LEU A 54 -23.54 -4.96 5.77
CA LEU A 54 -23.17 -3.54 5.75
C LEU A 54 -22.50 -3.08 7.05
N LYS A 55 -22.97 -3.56 8.21
CA LYS A 55 -22.37 -3.26 9.53
C LYS A 55 -20.95 -3.82 9.71
N LYS A 56 -20.56 -4.84 8.94
CA LYS A 56 -19.23 -5.46 9.02
C LYS A 56 -18.20 -4.79 8.11
N LEU A 57 -18.61 -3.85 7.27
CA LEU A 57 -17.67 -3.12 6.41
C LEU A 57 -16.69 -2.32 7.30
N PRO A 58 -15.38 -2.33 6.99
CA PRO A 58 -14.36 -1.64 7.76
C PRO A 58 -14.39 -0.13 7.47
N VAL A 59 -15.48 0.52 7.88
CA VAL A 59 -15.72 1.95 7.63
C VAL A 59 -15.13 2.78 8.76
N PRO A 60 -14.12 3.63 8.50
CA PRO A 60 -13.50 4.43 9.55
C PRO A 60 -14.42 5.53 10.10
N LYS A 61 -15.33 6.06 9.26
CA LYS A 61 -16.25 7.13 9.63
C LYS A 61 -17.58 7.00 8.91
N LEU A 62 -18.65 6.85 9.69
CA LEU A 62 -20.02 6.88 9.18
C LEU A 62 -20.53 8.32 9.11
N MET A 63 -21.39 8.59 8.13
CA MET A 63 -22.00 9.91 7.91
C MET A 63 -23.53 9.80 7.89
N ARG A 64 -24.19 10.92 8.20
CA ARG A 64 -25.64 11.12 8.08
C ARG A 64 -25.88 12.20 7.02
N TRP A 65 -27.00 12.11 6.32
CA TRP A 65 -27.27 12.97 5.16
C TRP A 65 -28.69 13.52 5.22
N GLY A 66 -28.81 14.84 5.01
CA GLY A 66 -30.08 15.54 5.11
C GLY A 66 -30.68 15.45 6.53
N ASP A 67 -31.96 15.12 6.58
CA ASP A 67 -32.76 14.88 7.79
C ASP A 67 -32.83 13.40 8.19
N SER A 68 -32.13 12.51 7.46
CA SER A 68 -32.16 11.07 7.73
C SER A 68 -31.26 10.68 8.90
N ASP A 69 -31.80 9.86 9.78
CA ASP A 69 -31.06 9.29 10.89
C ASP A 69 -30.12 8.14 10.48
N VAL A 70 -30.28 7.62 9.25
CA VAL A 70 -29.51 6.50 8.70
C VAL A 70 -28.04 6.88 8.52
N GLN A 71 -27.15 5.94 8.89
CA GLN A 71 -25.71 6.11 8.82
C GLN A 71 -25.07 5.22 7.77
N PHE A 72 -24.30 5.80 6.85
CA PHE A 72 -23.49 5.07 5.87
C PHE A 72 -22.30 5.91 5.39
N VAL A 73 -21.38 5.33 4.61
CA VAL A 73 -20.17 6.03 4.10
C VAL A 73 -20.51 7.21 3.18
N ARG A 74 -21.57 7.08 2.40
CA ARG A 74 -22.06 8.03 1.39
C ARG A 74 -23.59 7.91 1.29
N PRO A 75 -24.30 8.87 0.69
CA PRO A 75 -25.74 8.73 0.46
C PRO A 75 -25.99 7.50 -0.42
N VAL A 76 -26.98 6.70 -0.05
CA VAL A 76 -27.46 5.59 -0.89
C VAL A 76 -28.75 6.05 -1.53
N HIS A 77 -28.86 5.87 -2.84
CA HIS A 77 -29.99 6.39 -3.63
C HIS A 77 -30.96 5.31 -4.10
N GLY A 78 -30.57 4.04 -4.05
CA GLY A 78 -31.40 2.92 -4.50
C GLY A 78 -31.00 1.61 -3.83
N LEU A 79 -31.95 0.68 -3.77
CA LEU A 79 -31.78 -0.66 -3.26
C LEU A 79 -32.42 -1.64 -4.26
N THR A 80 -31.60 -2.50 -4.85
CA THR A 80 -32.08 -3.55 -5.76
C THR A 80 -31.88 -4.90 -5.10
N VAL A 81 -32.97 -5.66 -4.92
CA VAL A 81 -32.93 -7.00 -4.29
C VAL A 81 -33.81 -7.94 -5.11
N LEU A 82 -33.17 -8.86 -5.82
CA LEU A 82 -33.82 -9.79 -6.75
C LEU A 82 -33.47 -11.25 -6.42
N HIS A 83 -34.41 -12.14 -6.70
CA HIS A 83 -34.19 -13.59 -6.76
C HIS A 83 -34.84 -14.12 -8.05
N GLY A 84 -34.02 -14.45 -9.05
CA GLY A 84 -34.49 -14.56 -10.43
C GLY A 84 -35.11 -13.24 -10.88
N SER A 85 -36.35 -13.26 -11.40
CA SER A 85 -37.11 -12.06 -11.77
C SER A 85 -37.93 -11.44 -10.64
N ARG A 86 -37.97 -12.09 -9.48
CA ARG A 86 -38.80 -11.63 -8.37
C ARG A 86 -38.06 -10.59 -7.55
N VAL A 87 -38.66 -9.41 -7.40
CA VAL A 87 -38.25 -8.45 -6.36
C VAL A 87 -38.57 -9.05 -5.00
N VAL A 88 -37.54 -9.22 -4.18
CA VAL A 88 -37.70 -9.68 -2.79
C VAL A 88 -37.93 -8.45 -1.93
N PRO A 89 -39.09 -8.32 -1.25
CA PRO A 89 -39.35 -7.19 -0.37
C PRO A 89 -38.29 -7.09 0.72
N ALA A 90 -37.53 -5.99 0.72
CA ALA A 90 -36.53 -5.69 1.73
C ALA A 90 -36.44 -4.19 1.98
N GLU A 91 -36.19 -3.82 3.22
CA GLU A 91 -35.89 -2.45 3.61
C GLU A 91 -34.49 -2.41 4.21
N VAL A 92 -33.61 -1.59 3.64
CA VAL A 92 -32.21 -1.46 4.09
C VAL A 92 -31.79 0.00 3.91
N LEU A 93 -31.13 0.58 4.91
CA LEU A 93 -30.72 2.00 4.91
C LEU A 93 -31.88 2.98 4.64
N GLY A 94 -33.11 2.63 5.04
CA GLY A 94 -34.32 3.43 4.81
C GLY A 94 -34.83 3.41 3.35
N LEU A 95 -34.31 2.51 2.52
CA LEU A 95 -34.73 2.32 1.13
C LEU A 95 -35.51 1.02 0.99
N SER A 96 -36.58 1.06 0.21
CA SER A 96 -37.32 -0.13 -0.21
C SER A 96 -36.67 -0.75 -1.45
N SER A 97 -36.63 -2.07 -1.49
CA SER A 97 -36.12 -2.84 -2.62
C SER A 97 -36.96 -2.64 -3.88
N GLY A 98 -36.30 -2.45 -5.02
CA GLY A 98 -36.90 -2.47 -6.34
C GLY A 98 -36.05 -3.24 -7.34
N ASN A 99 -36.33 -3.03 -8.62
CA ASN A 99 -35.55 -3.58 -9.74
C ASN A 99 -35.05 -2.49 -10.71
N VAL A 100 -35.19 -1.22 -10.34
CA VAL A 100 -34.75 -0.07 -11.13
C VAL A 100 -33.59 0.60 -10.40
N THR A 101 -32.51 0.88 -11.10
CA THR A 101 -31.31 1.54 -10.59
C THR A 101 -30.86 2.64 -11.54
N SER A 102 -29.91 3.47 -11.11
CA SER A 102 -29.23 4.42 -12.00
C SER A 102 -28.00 3.76 -12.63
N GLY A 103 -27.70 4.14 -13.88
CA GLY A 103 -26.41 3.87 -14.50
C GLY A 103 -25.39 4.98 -14.21
N HIS A 104 -24.36 5.04 -15.04
CA HIS A 104 -23.28 6.01 -14.97
C HIS A 104 -23.80 7.45 -14.99
N ARG A 105 -23.42 8.24 -13.98
CA ARG A 105 -23.97 9.58 -13.71
C ARG A 105 -24.04 10.52 -14.92
N PHE A 106 -23.05 10.44 -15.80
CA PHE A 106 -22.91 11.34 -16.95
C PHE A 106 -23.14 10.66 -18.31
N LEU A 107 -23.07 9.33 -18.38
CA LEU A 107 -23.11 8.57 -19.64
C LEU A 107 -24.43 7.81 -19.80
N CYS A 108 -25.24 7.77 -18.74
CA CYS A 108 -26.55 7.17 -18.70
C CYS A 108 -27.50 8.16 -18.01
N ALA A 109 -28.45 8.72 -18.78
CA ALA A 109 -29.46 9.62 -18.24
C ALA A 109 -30.69 8.85 -17.73
N GLU A 110 -31.02 7.74 -18.38
CA GLU A 110 -32.23 6.97 -18.12
C GLU A 110 -32.01 5.93 -17.00
N PRO A 111 -33.04 5.64 -16.18
CA PRO A 111 -32.98 4.54 -15.23
C PRO A 111 -32.81 3.18 -15.92
N VAL A 112 -32.03 2.29 -15.30
CA VAL A 112 -31.76 0.93 -15.77
C VAL A 112 -32.64 -0.04 -15.01
N THR A 113 -33.43 -0.84 -15.74
CA THR A 113 -34.28 -1.88 -15.15
C THR A 113 -33.59 -3.24 -15.24
N ILE A 114 -33.38 -3.89 -14.10
CA ILE A 114 -32.81 -5.24 -14.01
C ILE A 114 -33.96 -6.25 -13.96
N ALA A 115 -34.20 -6.96 -15.05
CA ALA A 115 -35.32 -7.90 -15.15
C ALA A 115 -35.07 -9.22 -14.42
N GLN A 116 -33.82 -9.68 -14.38
CA GLN A 116 -33.38 -10.93 -13.74
C GLN A 116 -32.11 -10.66 -12.95
N ALA A 117 -31.99 -11.27 -11.77
CA ALA A 117 -30.83 -11.13 -10.91
C ALA A 117 -29.52 -11.46 -11.63
N ASP A 118 -29.48 -12.54 -12.40
CA ASP A 118 -28.25 -13.01 -13.08
C ASP A 118 -27.81 -12.11 -14.25
N ASP A 119 -28.73 -11.30 -14.79
CA ASP A 119 -28.45 -10.41 -15.93
C ASP A 119 -27.93 -9.03 -15.50
N TYR A 120 -27.79 -8.78 -14.19
CA TYR A 120 -27.52 -7.45 -13.67
C TYR A 120 -26.23 -6.84 -14.22
N GLU A 121 -25.14 -7.61 -14.32
CA GLU A 121 -23.85 -7.10 -14.83
C GLU A 121 -23.94 -6.73 -16.30
N ALA A 122 -24.51 -7.62 -17.12
CA ALA A 122 -24.65 -7.40 -18.56
C ALA A 122 -25.59 -6.22 -18.86
N THR A 123 -26.68 -6.09 -18.09
CA THR A 123 -27.64 -4.99 -18.21
C THR A 123 -27.00 -3.66 -17.80
N LEU A 124 -26.27 -3.63 -16.68
CA LEU A 124 -25.54 -2.43 -16.24
C LEU A 124 -24.46 -2.01 -17.24
N ALA A 125 -23.74 -2.95 -17.84
CA ALA A 125 -22.72 -2.62 -18.85
C ALA A 125 -23.35 -2.06 -20.14
N ARG A 126 -24.39 -2.73 -20.64
CA ARG A 126 -25.05 -2.39 -21.91
C ARG A 126 -25.82 -1.07 -21.82
N ASP A 127 -26.69 -0.95 -20.83
CA ASP A 127 -27.68 0.13 -20.72
C ASP A 127 -27.23 1.21 -19.73
N GLY A 128 -26.54 0.79 -18.67
CA GLY A 128 -26.07 1.67 -17.60
C GLY A 128 -24.70 2.27 -17.81
N ARG A 129 -23.89 1.78 -18.76
CA ARG A 129 -22.45 2.11 -18.86
C ARG A 129 -21.74 1.88 -17.51
N VAL A 130 -21.92 0.71 -16.90
CA VAL A 130 -21.26 0.34 -15.64
C VAL A 130 -20.71 -1.08 -15.74
N VAL A 131 -19.40 -1.26 -15.56
CA VAL A 131 -18.77 -2.58 -15.46
C VAL A 131 -18.87 -3.06 -14.01
N ALA A 132 -19.92 -3.78 -13.63
CA ALA A 132 -20.20 -4.12 -12.22
C ALA A 132 -19.11 -4.97 -11.55
N SER A 133 -18.59 -5.99 -12.24
CA SER A 133 -17.54 -6.87 -11.72
C SER A 133 -16.22 -6.12 -11.54
N PHE A 134 -15.73 -6.08 -10.30
CA PHE A 134 -14.44 -5.46 -9.96
C PHE A 134 -13.28 -6.12 -10.72
N ALA A 135 -13.27 -7.46 -10.82
CA ALA A 135 -12.22 -8.19 -11.53
C ALA A 135 -12.20 -7.82 -13.02
N ASN A 136 -13.36 -7.84 -13.69
CA ASN A 136 -13.45 -7.50 -15.11
C ASN A 136 -13.04 -6.05 -15.36
N ARG A 137 -13.44 -5.13 -14.48
CA ARG A 137 -13.08 -3.72 -14.56
C ARG A 137 -11.57 -3.53 -14.39
N ARG A 138 -10.99 -4.16 -13.38
CA ARG A 138 -9.54 -4.14 -13.10
C ARG A 138 -8.74 -4.64 -14.31
N ASP A 139 -9.15 -5.76 -14.88
CA ASP A 139 -8.48 -6.37 -16.03
C ASP A 139 -8.61 -5.50 -17.29
N SER A 140 -9.77 -4.87 -17.51
CA SER A 140 -9.94 -3.92 -18.62
C SER A 140 -9.06 -2.68 -18.49
N ILE A 141 -8.90 -2.15 -17.27
CA ILE A 141 -8.02 -1.00 -17.01
C ILE A 141 -6.57 -1.41 -17.25
N ALA A 142 -6.14 -2.55 -16.70
CA ALA A 142 -4.78 -3.06 -16.88
C ALA A 142 -4.44 -3.27 -18.36
N ALA A 143 -5.32 -3.93 -19.12
CA ALA A 143 -5.12 -4.16 -20.54
C ALA A 143 -5.01 -2.83 -21.31
N ARG A 144 -5.81 -1.82 -20.95
CA ARG A 144 -5.76 -0.50 -21.58
C ARG A 144 -4.49 0.28 -21.21
N LEU A 145 -4.04 0.19 -19.95
CA LEU A 145 -2.76 0.75 -19.51
C LEU A 145 -1.59 0.13 -20.29
N ASP A 146 -1.57 -1.20 -20.41
CA ASP A 146 -0.56 -1.94 -21.17
C ASP A 146 -0.52 -1.51 -22.63
N GLN A 147 -1.69 -1.45 -23.28
CA GLN A 147 -1.80 -1.03 -24.67
C GLN A 147 -1.24 0.38 -24.90
N LEU A 148 -1.59 1.35 -24.06
CA LEU A 148 -1.13 2.73 -24.20
C LEU A 148 0.34 2.87 -23.84
N ALA A 149 0.83 2.10 -22.87
CA ALA A 149 2.25 2.06 -22.53
C ALA A 149 3.06 1.51 -23.72
N GLU A 150 2.64 0.41 -24.34
CA GLU A 150 3.28 -0.16 -25.53
C GLU A 150 3.31 0.83 -26.70
N GLN A 151 2.20 1.53 -26.97
CA GLN A 151 2.15 2.58 -27.98
C GLN A 151 3.14 3.73 -27.74
N ASN A 152 3.49 3.98 -26.49
CA ASN A 152 4.50 4.96 -26.09
C ASN A 152 5.89 4.35 -25.89
N ARG A 153 6.10 3.06 -26.23
CA ARG A 153 7.34 2.31 -26.00
C ARG A 153 7.77 2.35 -24.53
N ALA A 154 6.80 2.22 -23.65
CA ALA A 154 6.95 2.47 -22.24
C ALA A 154 6.38 1.34 -21.37
N ILE A 155 6.67 1.42 -20.08
CA ILE A 155 6.13 0.59 -19.01
C ILE A 155 5.47 1.53 -17.99
N TRP A 156 4.27 1.22 -17.52
CA TRP A 156 3.58 2.02 -16.52
C TRP A 156 3.93 1.58 -15.09
N ILE A 157 3.92 2.53 -14.14
CA ILE A 157 4.18 2.28 -12.72
C ILE A 157 2.92 2.48 -11.89
N GLY A 158 2.43 1.42 -11.24
CA GLY A 158 1.27 1.49 -10.33
C GLY A 158 1.59 1.19 -8.86
N HIS A 159 2.85 1.08 -8.49
CA HIS A 159 3.26 1.08 -7.09
C HIS A 159 4.39 2.09 -6.89
N ALA A 160 4.36 2.79 -5.76
CA ALA A 160 5.43 3.68 -5.30
C ALA A 160 6.71 2.95 -4.83
N ASN A 161 6.89 1.64 -5.08
CA ASN A 161 8.07 0.94 -4.54
C ASN A 161 9.21 1.07 -5.54
N PHE A 162 10.25 1.80 -5.15
CA PHE A 162 11.29 2.34 -6.03
C PHE A 162 12.38 1.35 -6.47
N ASP A 163 12.17 0.03 -6.39
CA ASP A 163 13.09 -0.89 -7.05
C ASP A 163 12.76 -0.94 -8.56
N LEU A 164 13.20 0.12 -9.25
CA LEU A 164 13.01 0.32 -10.67
C LEU A 164 13.58 -0.84 -11.48
N ALA A 165 14.73 -1.39 -11.07
CA ALA A 165 15.36 -2.52 -11.72
C ALA A 165 14.51 -3.79 -11.60
N LYS A 166 13.93 -4.06 -10.43
CA LYS A 166 13.00 -5.17 -10.23
C LYS A 166 11.69 -4.96 -10.99
N LEU A 167 11.16 -3.74 -11.00
CA LEU A 167 9.94 -3.41 -11.76
C LEU A 167 10.13 -3.62 -13.27
N LEU A 168 11.29 -3.26 -13.82
CA LEU A 168 11.62 -3.48 -15.22
C LEU A 168 11.80 -4.98 -15.55
N ALA A 169 12.26 -5.79 -14.59
CA ALA A 169 12.44 -7.23 -14.75
C ALA A 169 11.13 -8.04 -14.65
N MET A 170 10.06 -7.45 -14.11
CA MET A 170 8.75 -8.09 -13.95
C MET A 170 7.94 -8.12 -15.24
N SER A 171 7.06 -9.12 -15.36
CA SER A 171 6.02 -9.16 -16.41
C SER A 171 4.91 -8.12 -16.14
N ASN A 172 4.08 -7.84 -17.16
CA ASN A 172 2.92 -6.96 -16.99
C ASN A 172 1.94 -7.51 -15.94
N GLU A 173 1.72 -8.82 -15.94
CA GLU A 173 0.84 -9.51 -15.00
C GLU A 173 1.34 -9.37 -13.57
N GLU A 174 2.65 -9.57 -13.35
CA GLU A 174 3.27 -9.40 -12.03
C GLU A 174 3.16 -7.95 -11.53
N ARG A 175 3.35 -6.96 -12.41
CA ARG A 175 3.19 -5.54 -12.07
C ARG A 175 1.74 -5.20 -11.71
N SER A 176 0.78 -5.73 -12.46
CA SER A 176 -0.65 -5.56 -12.20
C SER A 176 -1.04 -6.10 -10.84
N VAL A 177 -0.59 -7.30 -10.49
CA VAL A 177 -0.89 -7.95 -9.20
C VAL A 177 -0.34 -7.16 -8.02
N LEU A 178 0.82 -6.52 -8.17
CA LEU A 178 1.43 -5.72 -7.10
C LEU A 178 0.94 -4.26 -7.07
N SER A 179 0.07 -3.84 -7.99
CA SER A 179 -0.34 -2.45 -8.12
C SER A 179 -1.50 -2.10 -7.18
N GLY A 180 -1.18 -1.65 -5.96
CA GLY A 180 -2.18 -1.09 -5.05
C GLY A 180 -2.92 0.12 -5.64
N LEU A 181 -2.27 0.88 -6.53
CA LEU A 181 -2.92 1.99 -7.23
C LEU A 181 -3.98 1.50 -8.22
N LEU A 182 -3.75 0.38 -8.92
CA LEU A 182 -4.72 -0.18 -9.87
C LEU A 182 -6.01 -0.59 -9.17
N ASP A 183 -5.90 -1.24 -8.01
CA ASP A 183 -7.07 -1.61 -7.22
C ASP A 183 -7.82 -0.37 -6.71
N GLU A 184 -7.07 0.66 -6.27
CA GLU A 184 -7.66 1.93 -5.84
C GLU A 184 -8.43 2.61 -6.98
N VAL A 185 -7.82 2.82 -8.15
CA VAL A 185 -8.52 3.47 -9.28
C VAL A 185 -9.67 2.62 -9.82
N THR A 186 -9.56 1.29 -9.78
CA THR A 186 -10.67 0.39 -10.14
C THR A 186 -11.88 0.61 -9.24
N GLY A 187 -11.65 0.90 -7.96
CA GLY A 187 -12.70 1.26 -7.00
C GLY A 187 -13.28 2.66 -7.18
N LEU A 188 -12.58 3.56 -7.89
CA LEU A 188 -13.00 4.96 -8.11
C LEU A 188 -13.83 5.15 -9.38
N VAL A 189 -13.69 4.28 -10.37
CA VAL A 189 -14.36 4.39 -11.68
C VAL A 189 -15.32 3.23 -11.89
N GLU A 190 -16.41 3.46 -12.61
CA GLU A 190 -17.42 2.45 -12.96
C GLU A 190 -17.46 2.14 -14.46
N TRP A 191 -16.99 3.07 -15.31
CA TRP A 191 -16.81 2.93 -16.76
C TRP A 191 -15.44 3.49 -17.20
N PRO A 192 -14.38 2.69 -17.08
CA PRO A 192 -13.02 3.20 -17.29
C PRO A 192 -12.70 3.47 -18.76
N GLU A 193 -12.01 4.58 -19.01
CA GLU A 193 -11.20 4.81 -20.21
C GLU A 193 -9.84 5.37 -19.78
N VAL A 194 -8.79 5.11 -20.54
CA VAL A 194 -7.45 5.58 -20.22
C VAL A 194 -6.96 6.58 -21.26
N TYR A 195 -6.37 7.68 -20.78
CA TYR A 195 -5.81 8.73 -21.61
C TYR A 195 -4.34 8.98 -21.29
N VAL A 196 -3.59 9.48 -22.27
CA VAL A 196 -2.19 9.86 -22.09
C VAL A 196 -2.11 11.35 -21.78
N GLY A 197 -1.50 11.68 -20.64
CA GLY A 197 -1.12 13.03 -20.26
C GLY A 197 0.38 13.24 -20.43
N GLU A 198 0.79 14.50 -20.60
CA GLU A 198 2.19 14.90 -20.73
C GLU A 198 2.47 16.11 -19.82
N PHE A 199 3.72 16.26 -19.41
CA PHE A 199 4.22 17.43 -18.70
C PHE A 199 5.51 17.95 -19.31
N GLU A 200 5.92 19.14 -18.91
CA GLU A 200 7.10 19.84 -19.39
C GLU A 200 8.39 19.04 -19.09
N PRO A 201 9.24 18.72 -20.10
CA PRO A 201 10.44 17.90 -19.92
C PRO A 201 11.42 18.41 -18.87
N GLU A 202 11.41 19.71 -18.57
CA GLU A 202 12.23 20.36 -17.54
C GLU A 202 11.99 19.80 -16.14
N PHE A 203 10.82 19.18 -15.90
CA PHE A 203 10.57 18.49 -14.63
C PHE A 203 11.43 17.24 -14.46
N LEU A 204 11.92 16.62 -15.55
CA LEU A 204 12.80 15.44 -15.50
C LEU A 204 14.19 15.74 -14.91
N GLU A 205 14.51 17.00 -14.60
CA GLU A 205 15.71 17.38 -13.81
C GLU A 205 15.57 17.02 -12.31
N VAL A 206 14.33 16.83 -11.84
CA VAL A 206 14.02 16.42 -10.46
C VAL A 206 14.15 14.90 -10.37
N PRO A 207 14.57 14.33 -9.22
CA PRO A 207 14.58 12.89 -9.01
C PRO A 207 13.25 12.24 -9.43
N PRO A 208 13.28 11.16 -10.23
CA PRO A 208 12.09 10.53 -10.75
C PRO A 208 11.16 10.02 -9.65
N GLU A 209 11.70 9.62 -8.50
CA GLU A 209 10.94 9.15 -7.33
C GLU A 209 10.00 10.24 -6.82
N CYS A 210 10.43 11.51 -6.80
CA CYS A 210 9.58 12.64 -6.40
C CYS A 210 8.40 12.81 -7.36
N LEU A 211 8.67 12.74 -8.66
CA LEU A 211 7.65 12.93 -9.69
C LEU A 211 6.64 11.77 -9.68
N ILE A 212 7.14 10.54 -9.52
CA ILE A 212 6.31 9.33 -9.42
C ILE A 212 5.40 9.41 -8.19
N LEU A 213 5.95 9.73 -7.00
CA LEU A 213 5.13 9.89 -5.79
C LEU A 213 4.06 10.96 -5.95
N THR A 214 4.44 12.12 -6.47
CA THR A 214 3.53 13.25 -6.68
C THR A 214 2.36 12.85 -7.57
N MET A 215 2.64 12.18 -8.70
CA MET A 215 1.62 11.70 -9.63
C MET A 215 0.70 10.64 -9.02
N GLN A 216 1.25 9.68 -8.28
CA GLN A 216 0.48 8.58 -7.70
C GLN A 216 -0.33 9.02 -6.48
N GLN A 217 0.26 9.74 -5.53
CA GLN A 217 -0.40 10.12 -4.28
C GLN A 217 -1.44 11.21 -4.49
N ASN A 218 -1.13 12.26 -5.25
CA ASN A 218 -2.02 13.41 -5.37
C ASN A 218 -3.09 13.25 -6.45
N GLN A 219 -2.82 12.51 -7.52
CA GLN A 219 -3.70 12.45 -8.70
C GLN A 219 -4.00 11.04 -9.21
N LYS A 220 -3.44 9.99 -8.60
CA LYS A 220 -3.71 8.58 -8.98
C LYS A 220 -3.35 8.26 -10.43
N TYR A 221 -2.32 8.93 -10.96
CA TYR A 221 -1.82 8.67 -12.31
C TYR A 221 -0.81 7.53 -12.33
N PHE A 222 -0.60 6.95 -13.51
CA PHE A 222 0.40 5.93 -13.77
C PHE A 222 1.55 6.52 -14.59
N PRO A 223 2.69 6.87 -13.98
CA PRO A 223 3.86 7.38 -14.70
C PRO A 223 4.39 6.35 -15.71
N LEU A 224 4.98 6.83 -16.80
CA LEU A 224 5.57 5.98 -17.83
C LEU A 224 7.10 6.00 -17.77
N LEU A 225 7.71 4.82 -17.84
CA LEU A 225 9.14 4.62 -18.00
C LEU A 225 9.42 4.18 -19.43
N ASP A 226 10.48 4.70 -20.04
CA ASP A 226 10.97 4.20 -21.32
C ASP A 226 11.36 2.73 -21.20
N ALA A 227 10.81 1.88 -22.07
CA ALA A 227 10.97 0.43 -21.96
C ALA A 227 12.41 -0.04 -22.24
N HIS A 228 13.24 0.79 -22.89
CA HIS A 228 14.62 0.43 -23.22
C HIS A 228 15.62 0.94 -22.19
N SER A 229 15.52 2.22 -21.84
CA SER A 229 16.46 2.90 -20.94
C SER A 229 16.04 2.84 -19.48
N GLY A 230 14.78 2.51 -19.18
CA GLY A 230 14.22 2.52 -17.83
C GLY A 230 14.02 3.92 -17.26
N LYS A 231 14.27 4.99 -18.03
CA LYS A 231 14.15 6.37 -17.55
C LYS A 231 12.70 6.83 -17.54
N LEU A 232 12.35 7.66 -16.57
CA LEU A 232 11.04 8.31 -16.53
C LEU A 232 10.82 9.19 -17.77
N LEU A 233 9.67 8.98 -18.43
CA LEU A 233 9.19 9.83 -19.51
C LEU A 233 8.41 11.02 -18.94
N ASN A 234 8.32 12.10 -19.69
CA ASN A 234 7.44 13.23 -19.37
C ASN A 234 5.95 12.93 -19.66
N LYS A 235 5.54 11.67 -19.45
CA LYS A 235 4.23 11.12 -19.82
C LYS A 235 3.67 10.28 -18.69
N PHE A 236 2.34 10.26 -18.59
CA PHE A 236 1.61 9.47 -17.62
C PHE A 236 0.24 9.06 -18.16
N LEU A 237 -0.33 8.01 -17.58
CA LEU A 237 -1.66 7.52 -17.93
C LEU A 237 -2.69 7.95 -16.88
N ILE A 238 -3.84 8.38 -17.37
CA ILE A 238 -4.98 8.87 -16.59
C ILE A 238 -6.11 7.87 -16.73
N VAL A 239 -6.61 7.31 -15.63
CA VAL A 239 -7.83 6.49 -15.65
C VAL A 239 -9.03 7.40 -15.39
N SER A 240 -9.83 7.59 -16.43
CA SER A 240 -11.02 8.43 -16.42
C SER A 240 -12.27 7.56 -16.26
N ASN A 241 -13.27 8.07 -15.53
CA ASN A 241 -14.61 7.48 -15.53
C ASN A 241 -15.45 7.96 -16.73
N MET A 242 -14.90 8.83 -17.57
CA MET A 242 -15.60 9.43 -18.70
C MET A 242 -14.96 8.92 -19.99
N GLN A 243 -15.66 8.02 -20.68
CA GLN A 243 -15.34 7.64 -22.05
C GLN A 243 -16.06 8.56 -23.03
N ILE A 244 -15.32 9.49 -23.62
CA ILE A 244 -15.84 10.48 -24.58
C ILE A 244 -15.03 10.48 -25.88
N SER A 245 -15.66 10.94 -26.96
CA SER A 245 -15.05 10.96 -28.30
C SER A 245 -13.90 11.96 -28.42
N ASP A 246 -14.00 13.10 -27.75
CA ASP A 246 -12.94 14.11 -27.68
C ASP A 246 -12.53 14.34 -26.22
N PRO A 247 -11.45 13.70 -25.75
CA PRO A 247 -10.99 13.79 -24.36
C PRO A 247 -10.07 15.00 -24.10
N HIS A 248 -9.92 15.93 -25.04
CA HIS A 248 -8.96 17.04 -24.95
C HIS A 248 -9.04 17.78 -23.60
N HIS A 249 -10.24 18.18 -23.17
CA HIS A 249 -10.41 18.88 -21.89
C HIS A 249 -10.12 18.03 -20.65
N ILE A 250 -10.32 16.70 -20.72
CA ILE A 250 -9.92 15.79 -19.65
C ILE A 250 -8.40 15.78 -19.56
N ILE A 251 -7.72 15.60 -20.70
CA ILE A 251 -6.25 15.54 -20.76
C ILE A 251 -5.65 16.87 -20.26
N GLU A 252 -6.03 18.00 -20.85
CA GLU A 252 -5.52 19.31 -20.45
C GLU A 252 -5.82 19.65 -18.99
N GLY A 253 -7.02 19.29 -18.51
CA GLY A 253 -7.41 19.50 -17.12
C GLY A 253 -6.47 18.76 -16.16
N ASN A 254 -6.20 17.48 -16.42
CA ASN A 254 -5.31 16.66 -15.61
C ASN A 254 -3.86 17.12 -15.70
N GLN A 255 -3.38 17.53 -16.89
CA GLN A 255 -2.05 18.13 -17.07
C GLN A 255 -1.91 19.44 -16.27
N ARG A 256 -2.92 20.31 -16.32
CA ARG A 256 -2.92 21.57 -15.57
C ARG A 256 -2.90 21.34 -14.06
N VAL A 257 -3.57 20.30 -13.57
CA VAL A 257 -3.64 19.99 -12.13
C VAL A 257 -2.32 19.44 -11.59
N VAL A 258 -1.58 18.66 -12.38
CA VAL A 258 -0.30 18.08 -11.91
C VAL A 258 0.85 19.08 -11.92
N ARG A 259 0.86 20.02 -12.86
CA ARG A 259 1.96 21.00 -13.04
C ARG A 259 2.36 21.74 -11.76
N PRO A 260 1.43 22.35 -10.98
CA PRO A 260 1.80 23.01 -9.73
C PRO A 260 2.52 22.09 -8.75
N ARG A 261 2.11 20.81 -8.67
CA ARG A 261 2.72 19.83 -7.75
C ARG A 261 4.13 19.44 -8.18
N LEU A 262 4.35 19.27 -9.49
CA LEU A 262 5.71 19.03 -10.02
C LEU A 262 6.60 20.27 -9.84
N ALA A 263 6.02 21.47 -9.94
CA ALA A 263 6.72 22.72 -9.67
C ALA A 263 7.13 22.86 -8.20
N ASP A 264 6.28 22.46 -7.26
CA ASP A 264 6.61 22.42 -5.83
C ASP A 264 7.78 21.47 -5.56
N ALA A 265 7.72 20.23 -6.09
CA ALA A 265 8.82 19.27 -5.97
C ALA A 265 10.14 19.83 -6.56
N ARG A 266 10.08 20.44 -7.75
CA ARG A 266 11.25 21.08 -8.36
C ARG A 266 11.78 22.25 -7.53
N PHE A 267 10.88 23.04 -6.93
CA PHE A 267 11.26 24.15 -6.05
C PHE A 267 12.02 23.65 -4.83
N PHE A 268 11.48 22.66 -4.10
CA PHE A 268 12.16 22.07 -2.94
C PHE A 268 13.53 21.51 -3.33
N PHE A 269 13.59 20.75 -4.45
CA PHE A 269 14.84 20.15 -4.91
C PHE A 269 15.92 21.20 -5.16
N ASN A 270 15.57 22.27 -5.87
CA ASN A 270 16.50 23.35 -6.20
C ASN A 270 16.85 24.22 -4.98
N GLN A 271 15.91 24.40 -4.06
CA GLN A 271 16.13 25.15 -2.83
C GLN A 271 17.13 24.41 -1.93
N ASP A 272 16.93 23.11 -1.73
CA ASP A 272 17.78 22.28 -0.89
C ASP A 272 19.22 22.19 -1.42
N ARG A 273 19.40 22.11 -2.75
CA ARG A 273 20.72 22.07 -3.40
C ARG A 273 21.59 23.31 -3.19
N LYS A 274 21.03 24.42 -2.68
CA LYS A 274 21.80 25.63 -2.34
C LYS A 274 22.66 25.46 -1.10
N GLN A 275 22.36 24.48 -0.26
CA GLN A 275 23.14 24.16 0.95
C GLN A 275 23.63 22.72 0.85
N LYS A 276 24.89 22.48 1.22
CA LYS A 276 25.43 21.12 1.29
C LYS A 276 24.72 20.26 2.32
N LEU A 277 24.62 18.96 2.07
CA LEU A 277 24.06 17.96 2.96
C LEU A 277 24.79 17.94 4.31
N GLU A 278 26.12 18.00 4.30
CA GLU A 278 26.95 18.03 5.52
C GLU A 278 26.58 19.19 6.47
N ALA A 279 26.25 20.37 5.91
CA ALA A 279 25.90 21.54 6.70
C ALA A 279 24.55 21.40 7.45
N ARG A 280 23.80 20.32 7.22
CA ARG A 280 22.57 19.98 7.95
C ARG A 280 22.82 19.05 9.13
N VAL A 281 23.97 18.37 9.20
CA VAL A 281 24.26 17.36 10.24
C VAL A 281 24.14 17.96 11.65
N GLU A 282 24.76 19.11 11.90
CA GLU A 282 24.74 19.74 13.24
C GLU A 282 23.31 20.09 13.70
N LYS A 283 22.42 20.45 12.77
CA LYS A 283 21.02 20.78 13.07
C LYS A 283 20.20 19.56 13.51
N LEU A 284 20.69 18.34 13.30
CA LEU A 284 20.07 17.13 13.86
C LEU A 284 20.11 17.13 15.40
N GLY A 285 20.91 18.01 16.02
CA GLY A 285 20.92 18.25 17.46
C GLY A 285 19.59 18.78 18.00
N ASP A 286 18.83 19.53 17.17
CA ASP A 286 17.54 20.10 17.53
C ASP A 286 16.38 19.09 17.42
N VAL A 287 16.62 17.94 16.77
CA VAL A 287 15.62 16.90 16.56
C VAL A 287 15.73 15.86 17.66
N VAL A 288 14.69 15.75 18.49
CA VAL A 288 14.62 14.71 19.52
C VAL A 288 14.48 13.34 18.85
N TYR A 289 15.43 12.44 19.08
CA TYR A 289 15.31 11.05 18.67
C TYR A 289 14.44 10.29 19.66
N HIS A 290 14.82 10.34 20.94
CA HIS A 290 14.05 9.75 22.02
C HIS A 290 14.48 10.36 23.36
N ASN A 291 13.55 10.62 24.27
CA ASN A 291 13.83 11.32 25.55
C ASN A 291 14.94 10.68 26.41
N LYS A 292 15.18 9.36 26.27
CA LYS A 292 16.25 8.64 26.97
C LYS A 292 17.53 8.40 26.14
N LEU A 293 17.49 8.62 24.82
CA LEU A 293 18.61 8.35 23.91
C LEU A 293 19.18 9.63 23.27
N GLY A 294 18.53 10.76 23.50
CA GLY A 294 18.99 12.08 23.09
C GLY A 294 18.46 12.54 21.73
N SER A 295 19.27 13.32 21.03
CA SER A 295 18.96 13.91 19.72
C SER A 295 19.31 12.97 18.55
N GLN A 296 18.86 13.32 17.35
CA GLN A 296 19.25 12.62 16.12
C GLN A 296 20.74 12.79 15.83
N LEU A 297 21.35 13.92 16.19
CA LEU A 297 22.80 14.09 16.06
C LEU A 297 23.57 13.07 16.90
N GLN A 298 23.20 12.93 18.18
CA GLN A 298 23.83 11.96 19.08
C GLN A 298 23.63 10.52 18.60
N ARG A 299 22.49 10.25 17.94
CA ARG A 299 22.24 8.96 17.29
C ARG A 299 23.19 8.75 16.10
N VAL A 300 23.29 9.72 15.21
CA VAL A 300 24.19 9.67 14.05
C VAL A 300 25.64 9.47 14.48
N GLU A 301 26.11 10.14 15.53
CA GLU A 301 27.47 9.94 16.07
C GLU A 301 27.73 8.49 16.50
N ARG A 302 26.75 7.83 17.16
CA ARG A 302 26.83 6.40 17.51
C ARG A 302 26.86 5.52 16.25
N ILE A 303 26.00 5.82 15.28
CA ILE A 303 25.95 5.09 14.01
C ILE A 303 27.29 5.24 13.25
N THR A 304 27.86 6.43 13.19
CA THR A 304 29.16 6.71 12.56
C THR A 304 30.28 5.86 13.17
N SER A 305 30.41 5.88 14.49
CA SER A 305 31.44 5.09 15.19
C SER A 305 31.28 3.59 14.95
N LEU A 306 30.04 3.10 15.00
CA LEU A 306 29.71 1.69 14.78
C LEU A 306 29.96 1.29 13.31
N ALA A 307 29.55 2.10 12.34
CA ALA A 307 29.75 1.86 10.92
C ALA A 307 31.24 1.76 10.57
N GLY A 308 32.08 2.66 11.09
CA GLY A 308 33.54 2.59 10.90
C GLY A 308 34.16 1.33 11.50
N THR A 309 33.62 0.82 12.60
CA THR A 309 34.08 -0.43 13.21
C THR A 309 33.65 -1.65 12.38
N ILE A 310 32.40 -1.70 11.93
CA ILE A 310 31.88 -2.78 11.09
C ILE A 310 32.60 -2.78 9.72
N ALA A 311 32.85 -1.62 9.13
CA ALA A 311 33.57 -1.50 7.87
C ALA A 311 34.97 -2.14 7.95
N ARG A 312 35.71 -1.89 9.04
CA ARG A 312 37.01 -2.55 9.27
C ARG A 312 36.91 -4.07 9.36
N LEU A 313 35.86 -4.59 10.03
CA LEU A 313 35.64 -6.04 10.12
C LEU A 313 35.34 -6.65 8.75
N LEU A 314 34.67 -5.89 7.87
CA LEU A 314 34.32 -6.29 6.51
C LEU A 314 35.43 -6.02 5.47
N GLY A 315 36.57 -5.44 5.88
CA GLY A 315 37.62 -5.01 4.95
C GLY A 315 37.22 -3.85 4.03
N ALA A 316 36.16 -3.12 4.36
CA ALA A 316 35.72 -1.91 3.66
C ALA A 316 36.45 -0.66 4.17
N ASP A 317 36.44 0.42 3.38
CA ASP A 317 37.05 1.69 3.78
C ASP A 317 36.30 2.30 4.97
N LYS A 318 37.05 2.48 6.07
CA LYS A 318 36.51 3.01 7.32
C LYS A 318 36.04 4.46 7.18
N ALA A 319 36.82 5.30 6.49
CA ALA A 319 36.55 6.73 6.39
C ALA A 319 35.29 6.98 5.55
N ASP A 320 35.15 6.25 4.44
CA ASP A 320 33.95 6.31 3.61
C ASP A 320 32.71 5.80 4.38
N ALA A 321 32.85 4.78 5.24
CA ALA A 321 31.75 4.28 6.07
C ALA A 321 31.33 5.27 7.15
N GLU A 322 32.29 5.92 7.81
CA GLU A 322 32.03 6.96 8.80
C GLU A 322 31.36 8.18 8.14
N LEU A 323 31.81 8.58 6.95
CA LEU A 323 31.23 9.68 6.19
C LEU A 323 29.79 9.37 5.75
N ALA A 324 29.56 8.21 5.12
CA ALA A 324 28.21 7.79 4.73
C ALA A 324 27.26 7.73 5.93
N ALA A 325 27.70 7.17 7.05
CA ALA A 325 26.92 7.13 8.28
C ALA A 325 26.62 8.54 8.84
N ARG A 326 27.61 9.43 8.83
CA ARG A 326 27.44 10.82 9.30
C ARG A 326 26.40 11.59 8.48
N LEU A 327 26.36 11.35 7.17
CA LEU A 327 25.43 12.02 6.25
C LEU A 327 24.07 11.32 6.13
N SER A 328 23.96 10.06 6.57
CA SER A 328 22.80 9.17 6.32
C SER A 328 21.43 9.71 6.73
N LYS A 329 21.37 10.59 7.73
CA LYS A 329 20.13 11.20 8.24
C LYS A 329 20.03 12.70 7.99
N ALA A 330 21.00 13.30 7.30
CA ALA A 330 21.05 14.73 7.10
C ALA A 330 19.92 15.24 6.18
N ASP A 331 19.37 14.36 5.35
CA ASP A 331 18.25 14.66 4.48
C ASP A 331 16.92 14.81 5.21
N LEU A 332 16.79 14.32 6.46
CA LEU A 332 15.62 14.53 7.30
C LEU A 332 15.30 16.02 7.55
N LEU A 333 16.29 16.90 7.35
CA LEU A 333 16.16 18.36 7.50
C LEU A 333 16.08 19.08 6.16
N THR A 334 15.81 18.37 5.07
CA THR A 334 15.57 18.97 3.75
C THR A 334 14.09 19.29 3.58
N ASP A 335 13.79 20.35 2.84
CA ASP A 335 12.39 20.69 2.53
C ASP A 335 11.74 19.56 1.70
N MET A 336 12.54 18.91 0.84
CA MET A 336 12.09 17.76 0.06
C MET A 336 11.61 16.59 0.93
N VAL A 337 12.36 16.17 1.95
CA VAL A 337 11.91 15.09 2.87
C VAL A 337 10.80 15.59 3.80
N GLY A 338 10.75 16.88 4.09
CA GLY A 338 9.62 17.50 4.79
C GLY A 338 8.29 17.33 4.04
N GLU A 339 8.30 17.54 2.72
CA GLU A 339 7.12 17.33 1.86
C GLU A 339 6.89 15.85 1.52
N PHE A 340 7.96 15.08 1.30
CA PHE A 340 7.92 13.67 0.91
C PHE A 340 8.74 12.78 1.87
N PRO A 341 8.22 12.46 3.07
CA PRO A 341 8.93 11.64 4.06
C PRO A 341 9.31 10.23 3.57
N GLU A 342 8.61 9.72 2.56
CA GLU A 342 8.88 8.43 1.92
C GLU A 342 10.22 8.39 1.17
N LEU A 343 10.80 9.56 0.84
CA LEU A 343 12.03 9.68 0.07
C LEU A 343 13.30 9.87 0.92
N GLN A 344 13.18 9.75 2.24
CA GLN A 344 14.36 9.71 3.11
C GLN A 344 15.34 8.60 2.70
N GLY A 345 16.64 8.87 2.82
CA GLY A 345 17.73 8.09 2.24
C GLY A 345 17.96 8.38 0.75
N ILE A 346 16.90 8.31 -0.07
CA ILE A 346 16.97 8.54 -1.54
C ILE A 346 17.40 9.99 -1.82
N ILE A 347 16.76 10.96 -1.16
CA ILE A 347 17.12 12.37 -1.29
C ILE A 347 18.54 12.64 -0.77
N GLY A 348 18.92 12.00 0.35
CA GLY A 348 20.29 12.03 0.84
C GLY A 348 21.32 11.57 -0.20
N HIS A 349 21.03 10.52 -0.95
CA HIS A 349 21.87 10.05 -2.06
C HIS A 349 22.02 11.10 -3.16
N TYR A 350 20.91 11.66 -3.65
CA TYR A 350 20.95 12.69 -4.71
C TYR A 350 21.74 13.92 -4.29
N TYR A 351 21.58 14.37 -3.04
CA TYR A 351 22.32 15.53 -2.53
C TYR A 351 23.79 15.23 -2.27
N ALA A 352 24.13 14.04 -1.77
CA ALA A 352 25.52 13.62 -1.64
C ALA A 352 26.24 13.61 -2.99
N LEU A 353 25.62 13.04 -4.04
CA LEU A 353 26.17 13.09 -5.40
C LEU A 353 26.31 14.52 -5.92
N HIS A 354 25.30 15.35 -5.70
CA HIS A 354 25.34 16.76 -6.09
C HIS A 354 26.49 17.53 -5.41
N ASP A 355 26.77 17.21 -4.15
CA ASP A 355 27.79 17.89 -3.35
C ASP A 355 29.23 17.39 -3.64
N GLY A 356 29.36 16.35 -4.49
CA GLY A 356 30.63 15.80 -4.96
C GLY A 356 31.12 14.59 -4.18
N GLU A 357 30.27 13.96 -3.38
CA GLU A 357 30.62 12.72 -2.68
C GLU A 357 30.80 11.55 -3.64
N LYS A 358 31.60 10.55 -3.20
CA LYS A 358 31.83 9.33 -3.99
C LYS A 358 30.50 8.59 -4.24
N PRO A 359 30.28 8.01 -5.43
CA PRO A 359 29.07 7.23 -5.71
C PRO A 359 28.79 6.14 -4.67
N GLU A 360 29.82 5.46 -4.17
CA GLU A 360 29.71 4.41 -3.16
C GLU A 360 29.22 4.95 -1.80
N VAL A 361 29.67 6.15 -1.42
CA VAL A 361 29.23 6.85 -0.21
C VAL A 361 27.77 7.27 -0.35
N ALA A 362 27.40 7.90 -1.48
CA ALA A 362 26.02 8.27 -1.76
C ALA A 362 25.08 7.06 -1.79
N SER A 363 25.53 5.95 -2.38
CA SER A 363 24.76 4.70 -2.42
C SER A 363 24.58 4.10 -1.02
N ALA A 364 25.60 4.17 -0.16
CA ALA A 364 25.51 3.75 1.23
C ALA A 364 24.57 4.65 2.07
N ILE A 365 24.50 5.95 1.76
CA ILE A 365 23.54 6.90 2.36
C ILE A 365 22.11 6.50 2.04
N GLU A 366 21.77 6.02 0.85
CA GLU A 366 20.41 5.50 0.59
C GLU A 366 20.22 4.14 1.25
N ALA A 367 21.17 3.23 1.03
CA ALA A 367 21.07 1.83 1.40
C ALA A 367 21.02 1.57 2.91
N HIS A 368 21.35 2.54 3.76
CA HIS A 368 21.32 2.34 5.22
C HIS A 368 19.92 1.97 5.77
N TYR A 369 18.84 2.37 5.09
CA TYR A 369 17.48 1.96 5.46
C TYR A 369 17.18 0.50 5.09
N HIS A 370 17.91 -0.08 4.14
CA HIS A 370 17.61 -1.38 3.56
C HIS A 370 18.03 -2.55 4.48
N PRO A 371 17.25 -3.65 4.53
CA PRO A 371 15.87 -3.76 4.05
C PRO A 371 14.88 -3.03 4.98
N ARG A 372 13.88 -2.36 4.39
CA ARG A 372 12.81 -1.62 5.09
C ARG A 372 11.60 -2.47 5.42
N PHE A 373 11.36 -3.55 4.65
CA PHE A 373 10.26 -4.49 4.86
C PHE A 373 10.65 -5.88 4.32
N ALA A 374 9.78 -6.87 4.53
CA ALA A 374 10.01 -8.24 4.06
C ALA A 374 10.02 -8.28 2.51
N GLY A 375 11.10 -8.78 1.92
CA GLY A 375 11.27 -8.82 0.46
C GLY A 375 11.79 -7.52 -0.17
N ASP A 376 12.16 -6.51 0.64
CA ASP A 376 12.91 -5.33 0.18
C ASP A 376 14.35 -5.72 -0.22
N THR A 377 14.99 -4.86 -1.01
CA THR A 377 16.38 -5.04 -1.44
C THR A 377 17.34 -4.97 -0.26
N LEU A 378 18.53 -5.53 -0.46
CA LEU A 378 19.61 -5.54 0.54
C LEU A 378 20.73 -4.57 0.12
N PRO A 379 21.41 -3.95 1.11
CA PRO A 379 22.58 -3.13 0.83
C PRO A 379 23.64 -3.94 0.08
N GLN A 380 24.26 -3.31 -0.92
CA GLN A 380 25.27 -3.95 -1.78
C GLN A 380 26.67 -3.47 -1.43
N GLY A 381 27.59 -4.42 -1.23
CA GLY A 381 28.98 -4.14 -0.88
C GLY A 381 29.21 -3.88 0.62
N GLY A 382 30.46 -4.03 1.05
CA GLY A 382 30.85 -3.95 2.47
C GLY A 382 30.58 -2.58 3.10
N LEU A 383 30.72 -1.50 2.32
CA LEU A 383 30.44 -0.13 2.77
C LEU A 383 28.96 0.06 3.15
N ALA A 384 28.04 -0.19 2.21
CA ALA A 384 26.61 -0.06 2.46
C ALA A 384 26.11 -1.03 3.54
N CYS A 385 26.63 -2.26 3.56
CA CYS A 385 26.32 -3.24 4.60
C CYS A 385 26.76 -2.73 5.98
N ALA A 386 27.93 -2.11 6.11
CA ALA A 386 28.42 -1.58 7.38
C ALA A 386 27.48 -0.50 7.93
N VAL A 387 27.06 0.46 7.10
CA VAL A 387 26.18 1.56 7.52
C VAL A 387 24.78 1.05 7.85
N ALA A 388 24.22 0.16 7.04
CA ALA A 388 22.91 -0.44 7.29
C ALA A 388 22.89 -1.28 8.57
N LEU A 389 23.91 -2.11 8.81
CA LEU A 389 24.02 -2.87 10.05
C LEU A 389 24.17 -1.94 11.26
N ALA A 390 24.95 -0.87 11.15
CA ALA A 390 25.13 0.11 12.22
C ALA A 390 23.82 0.80 12.62
N ASP A 391 23.02 1.32 11.67
CA ASP A 391 21.74 1.99 11.97
C ASP A 391 20.75 1.04 12.66
N LYS A 392 20.65 -0.21 12.16
CA LYS A 392 19.72 -1.21 12.72
C LYS A 392 20.16 -1.67 14.11
N LEU A 393 21.45 -1.88 14.34
CA LEU A 393 21.99 -2.28 15.64
C LEU A 393 21.90 -1.16 16.67
N GLU A 394 22.19 0.09 16.29
CA GLU A 394 22.05 1.25 17.18
C GLU A 394 20.62 1.35 17.69
N THR A 395 19.64 1.21 16.80
CA THR A 395 18.22 1.22 17.14
C THR A 395 17.87 0.08 18.09
N LEU A 396 18.30 -1.15 17.76
CA LEU A 396 17.98 -2.33 18.54
C LEU A 396 18.58 -2.25 19.95
N LEU A 397 19.88 -1.95 20.06
CA LEU A 397 20.57 -1.86 21.35
C LEU A 397 20.14 -0.65 22.16
N GLY A 398 19.92 0.50 21.53
CA GLY A 398 19.47 1.72 22.21
C GLY A 398 18.10 1.51 22.86
N ILE A 399 17.13 0.99 22.10
CA ILE A 399 15.76 0.79 22.60
C ILE A 399 15.69 -0.35 23.63
N TYR A 400 16.45 -1.43 23.45
CA TYR A 400 16.57 -2.48 24.47
C TYR A 400 17.24 -1.95 25.75
N GLY A 401 18.31 -1.16 25.62
CA GLY A 401 19.09 -0.62 26.74
C GLY A 401 18.28 0.30 27.67
N ILE A 402 17.23 0.95 27.15
CA ILE A 402 16.32 1.78 27.95
C ILE A 402 15.06 1.04 28.45
N GLY A 403 15.00 -0.27 28.22
CA GLY A 403 13.93 -1.17 28.70
C GLY A 403 12.65 -1.17 27.87
N GLN A 404 12.66 -0.65 26.64
CA GLN A 404 11.48 -0.57 25.76
C GLN A 404 11.38 -1.77 24.81
N VAL A 405 11.38 -2.97 25.39
CA VAL A 405 11.35 -4.24 24.64
C VAL A 405 9.96 -4.49 24.04
N PRO A 406 9.84 -4.99 22.80
CA PRO A 406 8.56 -5.34 22.20
C PRO A 406 7.84 -6.42 23.01
N THR A 407 6.51 -6.37 22.98
CA THR A 407 5.63 -7.39 23.55
C THR A 407 5.09 -8.30 22.45
N GLY A 408 4.43 -9.41 22.79
CA GLY A 408 3.95 -10.40 21.81
C GLY A 408 3.10 -9.78 20.68
N ASP A 409 2.29 -8.80 21.02
CA ASP A 409 1.29 -8.18 20.18
C ASP A 409 1.64 -6.74 19.75
N LYS A 410 2.67 -6.11 20.33
CA LYS A 410 3.08 -4.73 19.98
C LYS A 410 4.58 -4.55 19.85
N ASP A 411 4.97 -3.91 18.76
CA ASP A 411 6.34 -3.48 18.49
C ASP A 411 6.33 -2.03 17.97
N PRO A 412 6.20 -1.04 18.86
CA PRO A 412 6.02 0.37 18.47
C PRO A 412 7.27 0.97 17.82
N PHE A 413 8.45 0.39 18.06
CA PHE A 413 9.74 0.86 17.51
C PHE A 413 10.25 0.00 16.34
N GLY A 414 9.47 -1.01 15.91
CA GLY A 414 9.84 -1.88 14.80
C GLY A 414 11.09 -2.73 15.04
N LEU A 415 11.41 -3.08 16.29
CA LEU A 415 12.65 -3.80 16.63
C LEU A 415 12.72 -5.18 15.99
N ARG A 416 11.59 -5.88 15.85
CA ARG A 416 11.54 -7.18 15.17
C ARG A 416 11.92 -7.05 13.71
N ARG A 417 11.45 -5.98 13.06
CA ARG A 417 11.79 -5.67 11.66
C ARG A 417 13.28 -5.34 11.53
N GLN A 418 13.86 -4.59 12.46
CA GLN A 418 15.29 -4.31 12.45
C GLN A 418 16.14 -5.57 12.67
N ALA A 419 15.76 -6.42 13.63
CA ALA A 419 16.42 -7.70 13.87
C ALA A 419 16.36 -8.62 12.64
N LEU A 420 15.20 -8.74 12.01
CA LEU A 420 15.05 -9.48 10.75
C LEU A 420 15.91 -8.87 9.64
N GLY A 421 15.96 -7.54 9.53
CA GLY A 421 16.82 -6.86 8.56
C GLY A 421 18.30 -7.17 8.75
N ILE A 422 18.80 -7.17 9.99
CA ILE A 422 20.17 -7.57 10.33
C ILE A 422 20.41 -9.03 9.91
N LEU A 423 19.52 -9.94 10.27
CA LEU A 423 19.66 -11.36 9.91
C LEU A 423 19.66 -11.57 8.40
N ARG A 424 18.77 -10.90 7.66
CA ARG A 424 18.74 -10.97 6.20
C ARG A 424 20.05 -10.48 5.59
N ILE A 425 20.59 -9.35 6.06
CA ILE A 425 21.90 -8.86 5.60
C ILE A 425 22.96 -9.93 5.86
N LEU A 426 23.06 -10.46 7.08
CA LEU A 426 24.11 -11.44 7.44
C LEU A 426 23.98 -12.80 6.72
N ILE A 427 22.77 -13.21 6.34
CA ILE A 427 22.51 -14.53 5.74
C ILE A 427 22.53 -14.44 4.21
N GLU A 428 21.91 -13.42 3.64
CA GLU A 428 21.68 -13.30 2.19
C GLU A 428 22.79 -12.51 1.49
N THR A 429 23.63 -11.75 2.20
CA THR A 429 24.84 -11.13 1.61
C THR A 429 26.11 -11.86 2.06
N PRO A 430 27.09 -12.09 1.16
CA PRO A 430 28.30 -12.85 1.47
C PRO A 430 29.29 -12.01 2.28
N LEU A 431 29.00 -11.82 3.57
CA LEU A 431 29.82 -11.05 4.50
C LEU A 431 30.73 -11.98 5.32
N ASP A 432 32.03 -11.69 5.35
CA ASP A 432 32.96 -12.31 6.30
C ASP A 432 32.83 -11.67 7.69
N LEU A 433 31.64 -11.82 8.29
CA LEU A 433 31.30 -11.17 9.55
C LEU A 433 30.49 -12.10 10.45
N SER A 434 31.07 -12.47 11.59
CA SER A 434 30.35 -13.26 12.59
C SER A 434 29.43 -12.38 13.45
N LEU A 435 28.22 -12.86 13.71
CA LEU A 435 27.25 -12.18 14.59
C LEU A 435 27.83 -11.87 15.99
N PRO A 436 28.60 -12.76 16.66
CA PRO A 436 29.23 -12.42 17.94
C PRO A 436 30.21 -11.25 17.85
N ALA A 437 31.00 -11.15 16.78
CA ALA A 437 31.92 -10.03 16.58
C ALA A 437 31.15 -8.72 16.38
N LEU A 438 30.05 -8.77 15.62
CA LEU A 438 29.17 -7.64 15.38
C LEU A 438 28.50 -7.14 16.67
N LEU A 439 27.96 -8.04 17.49
CA LEU A 439 27.35 -7.68 18.77
C LEU A 439 28.38 -7.11 19.75
N LYS A 440 29.61 -7.65 19.75
CA LYS A 440 30.71 -7.12 20.56
C LYS A 440 31.18 -5.73 20.11
N ALA A 441 31.09 -5.43 18.82
CA ALA A 441 31.41 -4.10 18.29
C ALA A 441 30.36 -3.05 18.64
N ALA A 442 29.12 -3.49 18.87
CA ALA A 442 27.98 -2.61 19.12
C ALA A 442 27.66 -2.42 20.62
N ALA A 443 28.12 -3.34 21.49
CA ALA A 443 28.06 -3.24 22.95
C ALA A 443 29.24 -2.42 23.50
#